data_AF-A0A812T2M8-F1
#
_entry.id   AF-A0A812T2M8-F1
#
_cell.length_a   1.000
_cell.length_b   1.000
_cell.length_c   1.000
_cell.angle_alpha   90.00
_cell.angle_beta   90.00
_cell.angle_gamma   90.00
#
_symmetry.space_group_name_H-M   'P 1'
#
loop_
_entity.id
_entity.type
_entity.pdbx_description
1 polymer ?
#
loop_
_entity_poly.entity_id
_entity_poly.type
_entity_poly.pdbx_seq_one_letter_code
_entity_poly.pdbx_strand_id
1 'polypeptide(L)'
;MSEGGEARGFSSDGLSSRMTVRETETPLVSIHFPIPVTELSKMLGDRLEPDIYDGRAFIQVSMFYISTLEMHTFVGFVPSLMMSWCMRISAYVKDKDSGEKGYVILSADFESSFFGKIMTSGCKRSQLGTMCGTVAVSQTHKNYGTLFSVKQDGNEILHLAAQLGNVSNTPFFNWANERYVRFQLSPDKKTLKRGTQPSNTKTWEGNYQVTLAKGAIDPIWSKVFQTKFAGYGWGYLDDPLPEPCSHGWCFFSSKAAFVDNEATVLAVNDTGA
;
A
#
# COMPACT_ATOMS: atom_id res chain seq x y z
N MET A 1 -56.52 -14.74 -26.29
CA MET A 1 -55.73 -14.54 -27.52
C MET A 1 -54.94 -13.25 -27.35
N SER A 2 -53.61 -13.39 -27.33
CA SER A 2 -52.57 -12.39 -27.59
C SER A 2 -52.62 -11.03 -26.86
N GLU A 3 -51.96 -10.98 -25.70
CA GLU A 3 -51.24 -9.79 -25.24
C GLU A 3 -50.02 -9.57 -26.15
N GLY A 4 -49.92 -8.37 -26.72
CA GLY A 4 -48.76 -7.92 -27.48
C GLY A 4 -47.67 -7.49 -26.52
N GLY A 5 -46.55 -8.21 -26.53
CA GLY A 5 -45.37 -7.90 -25.75
C GLY A 5 -44.62 -6.71 -26.33
N GLU A 6 -44.54 -5.63 -25.58
CA GLU A 6 -43.37 -4.75 -25.61
C GLU A 6 -42.42 -5.23 -24.53
N ALA A 7 -41.41 -5.99 -24.96
CA ALA A 7 -40.24 -6.27 -24.15
C ALA A 7 -39.54 -4.93 -23.88
N ARG A 8 -39.87 -4.31 -22.74
CA ARG A 8 -39.05 -3.25 -22.16
C ARG A 8 -37.66 -3.84 -21.99
N GLY A 9 -36.71 -3.35 -22.78
CA GLY A 9 -35.30 -3.64 -22.61
C GLY A 9 -34.92 -3.29 -21.18
N PHE A 10 -34.76 -4.30 -20.33
CA PHE A 10 -33.98 -4.16 -19.12
C PHE A 10 -32.58 -3.81 -19.60
N SER A 11 -32.17 -2.55 -19.42
CA SER A 11 -30.76 -2.22 -19.55
C SER A 11 -30.02 -3.12 -18.57
N SER A 12 -29.03 -3.84 -19.07
CA SER A 12 -28.14 -4.68 -18.28
C SER A 12 -27.16 -3.83 -17.45
N ASP A 13 -27.59 -2.65 -16.98
CA ASP A 13 -26.91 -1.86 -15.95
C ASP A 13 -27.14 -2.50 -14.56
N GLY A 14 -27.04 -3.82 -14.52
CA GLY A 14 -27.14 -4.61 -13.31
C GLY A 14 -25.98 -4.27 -12.39
N LEU A 15 -26.24 -3.36 -11.45
CA LEU A 15 -25.78 -3.40 -10.07
C LEU A 15 -24.31 -3.82 -9.89
N SER A 16 -23.38 -3.12 -10.53
CA SER A 16 -22.05 -2.93 -9.93
C SER A 16 -22.21 -1.90 -8.80
N SER A 17 -22.82 -2.28 -7.67
CA SER A 17 -22.80 -1.44 -6.48
C SER A 17 -21.35 -1.35 -6.00
N ARG A 18 -20.74 -0.17 -6.15
CA ARG A 18 -19.45 0.12 -5.54
C ARG A 18 -19.66 0.12 -4.03
N MET A 19 -18.99 -0.79 -3.32
CA MET A 19 -18.99 -0.84 -1.87
C MET A 19 -17.77 -0.09 -1.35
N THR A 20 -17.98 0.78 -0.37
CA THR A 20 -16.85 1.36 0.37
C THR A 20 -16.39 0.37 1.42
N VAL A 21 -15.09 0.09 1.42
CA VAL A 21 -14.41 -0.78 2.37
C VAL A 21 -13.51 0.08 3.24
N ARG A 22 -13.47 -0.18 4.54
CA ARG A 22 -12.58 0.48 5.49
C ARG A 22 -11.57 -0.51 6.03
N GLU A 23 -10.30 -0.20 5.90
CA GLU A 23 -9.19 -1.01 6.41
C GLU A 23 -8.56 -0.34 7.62
N THR A 24 -8.31 -1.12 8.68
CA THR A 24 -7.50 -0.72 9.83
C THR A 24 -6.10 -1.32 9.71
N GLU A 25 -5.08 -0.47 9.57
CA GLU A 25 -3.66 -0.88 9.47
C GLU A 25 -2.96 -0.76 10.84
N THR A 26 -2.40 -1.85 11.39
CA THR A 26 -1.67 -1.86 12.68
C THR A 26 -0.51 -2.88 12.70
N PRO A 27 0.46 -2.76 13.61
CA PRO A 27 1.55 -1.79 13.50
C PRO A 27 2.26 -1.82 12.13
N LEU A 28 2.78 -0.66 11.74
CA LEU A 28 3.21 -0.35 10.39
C LEU A 28 4.68 0.10 10.41
N VAL A 29 5.55 -0.59 9.68
CA VAL A 29 6.90 -0.09 9.39
C VAL A 29 6.89 0.58 8.04
N SER A 30 7.52 1.74 7.93
CA SER A 30 7.76 2.37 6.64
C SER A 30 9.19 2.78 6.40
N ILE A 31 9.65 2.52 5.18
CA ILE A 31 10.98 2.86 4.72
C ILE A 31 10.85 3.69 3.45
N HIS A 32 11.52 4.85 3.43
CA HIS A 32 11.39 5.84 2.37
C HIS A 32 12.70 5.92 1.57
N PHE A 33 12.63 5.64 0.28
CA PHE A 33 13.79 5.54 -0.60
C PHE A 33 13.83 6.68 -1.60
N PRO A 34 14.99 7.34 -1.75
CA PRO A 34 15.17 8.25 -2.86
C PRO A 34 15.12 7.47 -4.18
N ILE A 35 14.44 8.03 -5.17
CA ILE A 35 14.40 7.53 -6.54
C ILE A 35 14.70 8.69 -7.51
N PRO A 36 15.38 8.45 -8.64
CA PRO A 36 15.53 9.46 -9.66
C PRO A 36 14.17 9.96 -10.15
N VAL A 37 14.01 11.28 -10.19
CA VAL A 37 12.77 11.95 -10.61
C VAL A 37 12.34 11.50 -12.01
N THR A 38 13.29 11.34 -12.92
CA THR A 38 13.05 10.89 -14.29
C THR A 38 12.45 9.49 -14.36
N GLU A 39 12.89 8.57 -13.49
CA GLU A 39 12.38 7.20 -13.47
C GLU A 39 10.97 7.16 -12.87
N LEU A 40 10.73 7.86 -11.76
CA LEU A 40 9.38 7.91 -11.18
C LEU A 40 8.39 8.59 -12.14
N SER A 41 8.78 9.67 -12.81
CA SER A 41 7.93 10.33 -13.82
C SER A 41 7.49 9.39 -14.94
N LYS A 42 8.37 8.50 -15.43
CA LYS A 42 8.01 7.50 -16.44
C LYS A 42 6.91 6.55 -15.94
N MET A 43 6.92 6.22 -14.65
CA MET A 43 5.94 5.33 -14.03
C MET A 43 4.57 6.00 -13.88
N LEU A 44 4.57 7.28 -13.51
CA LEU A 44 3.36 8.06 -13.21
C LEU A 44 2.59 8.55 -14.45
N GLY A 45 3.26 8.66 -15.60
CA GLY A 45 2.65 9.15 -16.83
C GLY A 45 2.31 10.63 -16.78
N ASP A 46 1.24 11.03 -17.48
CA ASP A 46 1.01 12.44 -17.76
C ASP A 46 0.17 13.16 -16.70
N ARG A 47 -0.62 12.43 -15.90
CA ARG A 47 -1.56 13.02 -14.92
C ARG A 47 -0.93 13.36 -13.57
N LEU A 48 0.12 12.63 -13.19
CA LEU A 48 0.83 12.78 -11.92
C LEU A 48 2.28 13.16 -12.17
N GLU A 49 2.87 13.91 -11.25
CA GLU A 49 4.32 14.11 -11.19
C GLU A 49 4.87 13.74 -9.80
N PRO A 50 6.16 13.40 -9.70
CA PRO A 50 6.81 13.19 -8.40
C PRO A 50 6.66 14.40 -7.48
N ASP A 51 6.24 14.20 -6.23
CA ASP A 51 6.38 15.24 -5.21
C ASP A 51 7.81 15.22 -4.66
N ILE A 52 8.47 16.37 -4.68
CA ILE A 52 9.90 16.50 -4.43
C ILE A 52 10.14 17.01 -3.01
N TYR A 53 11.08 16.36 -2.33
CA TYR A 53 11.65 16.83 -1.07
C TYR A 53 13.16 16.95 -1.22
N ASP A 54 13.70 18.15 -0.96
CA ASP A 54 15.14 18.42 -1.02
C ASP A 54 15.80 17.94 -2.33
N GLY A 55 15.14 18.23 -3.46
CA GLY A 55 15.61 17.87 -4.80
C GLY A 55 15.47 16.39 -5.17
N ARG A 56 14.86 15.55 -4.31
CA ARG A 56 14.69 14.11 -4.55
C ARG A 56 13.22 13.70 -4.55
N ALA A 57 12.89 12.70 -5.36
CA ALA A 57 11.62 11.99 -5.28
C ALA A 57 11.76 10.78 -4.35
N PHE A 58 10.64 10.31 -3.78
CA PHE A 58 10.65 9.19 -2.85
C PHE A 58 9.57 8.16 -3.16
N ILE A 59 9.93 6.89 -2.98
CA ILE A 59 8.98 5.79 -2.80
C ILE A 59 8.97 5.37 -1.33
N GLN A 60 7.84 4.85 -0.88
CA GLN A 60 7.63 4.34 0.46
C GLN A 60 7.31 2.84 0.37
N VAL A 61 8.10 2.03 1.07
CA VAL A 61 7.75 0.65 1.35
C VAL A 61 7.14 0.58 2.73
N SER A 62 5.95 0.01 2.83
CA SER A 62 5.18 -0.14 4.07
C SER A 62 4.92 -1.61 4.35
N MET A 63 5.10 -2.05 5.59
CA MET A 63 4.68 -3.36 6.07
C MET A 63 3.69 -3.17 7.21
N PHE A 64 2.51 -3.75 7.11
CA PHE A 64 1.48 -3.64 8.14
C PHE A 64 0.57 -4.85 8.19
N TYR A 65 -0.09 -5.02 9.32
CA TYR A 65 -1.18 -5.96 9.47
C TYR A 65 -2.52 -5.25 9.24
N ILE A 66 -3.35 -5.81 8.36
CA ILE A 66 -4.74 -5.39 8.22
C ILE A 66 -5.51 -6.10 9.33
N SER A 67 -5.83 -5.37 10.40
CA SER A 67 -6.46 -5.93 11.60
C SER A 67 -7.98 -5.95 11.52
N THR A 68 -8.57 -5.07 10.73
CA THR A 68 -10.02 -4.99 10.53
C THR A 68 -10.30 -4.55 9.11
N LEU A 69 -11.24 -5.21 8.47
CA LEU A 69 -11.73 -4.86 7.14
C LEU A 69 -13.25 -4.75 7.23
N GLU A 70 -13.79 -3.54 7.19
CA GLU A 70 -15.23 -3.26 7.29
C GLU A 70 -15.83 -2.99 5.91
N MET A 71 -17.04 -3.46 5.65
CA MET A 71 -17.77 -3.19 4.40
C MET A 71 -18.98 -2.31 4.68
N HIS A 72 -19.23 -1.31 3.84
CA HIS A 72 -20.41 -0.46 3.94
C HIS A 72 -21.66 -1.20 3.45
N THR A 73 -22.60 -1.41 4.35
CA THR A 73 -23.90 -2.06 4.12
C THR A 73 -25.05 -1.09 4.41
N PHE A 74 -26.29 -1.54 4.22
CA PHE A 74 -27.48 -0.75 4.55
C PHE A 74 -27.61 -0.42 6.06
N VAL A 75 -26.88 -1.11 6.94
CA VAL A 75 -26.82 -0.85 8.39
C VAL A 75 -25.52 -0.13 8.82
N GLY A 76 -24.72 0.34 7.86
CA GLY A 76 -23.42 0.96 8.10
C GLY A 76 -22.24 0.01 7.87
N PHE A 77 -21.07 0.35 8.41
CA PHE A 77 -19.86 -0.46 8.28
C PHE A 77 -19.91 -1.69 9.18
N VAL A 78 -19.78 -2.88 8.57
CA VAL A 78 -19.78 -4.17 9.28
C VAL A 78 -18.40 -4.82 9.14
N PRO A 79 -17.78 -5.27 10.24
CA PRO A 79 -16.46 -5.90 10.19
C PRO A 79 -16.54 -7.28 9.51
N SER A 80 -15.57 -7.56 8.64
CA SER A 80 -15.27 -8.90 8.17
C SER A 80 -14.23 -9.57 9.08
N LEU A 81 -14.22 -10.90 9.10
CA LEU A 81 -13.21 -11.69 9.84
C LEU A 81 -11.87 -11.79 9.08
N MET A 82 -11.67 -10.98 8.04
CA MET A 82 -10.48 -11.03 7.21
C MET A 82 -9.37 -10.18 7.82
N MET A 83 -8.24 -10.82 8.09
CA MET A 83 -7.00 -10.19 8.54
C MET A 83 -5.82 -10.79 7.79
N SER A 84 -4.81 -9.99 7.50
CA SER A 84 -3.63 -10.43 6.75
C SER A 84 -2.49 -9.43 6.89
N TRP A 85 -1.26 -9.90 6.84
CA TRP A 85 -0.14 -9.03 6.52
C TRP A 85 -0.22 -8.48 5.10
N CYS A 86 0.28 -7.26 4.93
CA CYS A 86 0.41 -6.58 3.65
C CYS A 86 1.77 -5.86 3.59
N MET A 87 2.44 -5.99 2.45
CA MET A 87 3.55 -5.15 2.04
C MET A 87 3.10 -4.26 0.89
N ARG A 88 3.28 -2.95 1.02
CA ARG A 88 2.83 -1.95 0.04
C ARG A 88 4.01 -1.11 -0.43
N ILE A 89 4.10 -0.86 -1.74
CA ILE A 89 4.99 0.14 -2.31
C ILE A 89 4.15 1.29 -2.85
N SER A 90 4.40 2.49 -2.32
CA SER A 90 3.73 3.72 -2.71
C SER A 90 4.75 4.74 -3.24
N ALA A 91 4.31 5.64 -4.11
CA ALA A 91 5.10 6.80 -4.52
C ALA A 91 4.43 8.10 -4.07
N TYR A 92 5.22 9.08 -3.62
CA TYR A 92 4.73 10.42 -3.33
C TYR A 92 4.57 11.23 -4.62
N VAL A 93 3.40 11.81 -4.79
CA VAL A 93 2.99 12.43 -6.06
C VAL A 93 2.24 13.72 -5.84
N LYS A 94 2.18 14.50 -6.92
CA LYS A 94 1.33 15.68 -7.05
C LYS A 94 0.49 15.53 -8.32
N ASP A 95 -0.80 15.82 -8.22
CA ASP A 95 -1.68 15.94 -9.37
C ASP A 95 -1.31 17.20 -10.17
N LYS A 96 -1.06 17.03 -11.48
CA LYS A 96 -0.66 18.15 -12.34
C LYS A 96 -1.79 19.15 -12.58
N ASP A 97 -3.04 18.71 -12.51
CA ASP A 97 -4.19 19.58 -12.78
C ASP A 97 -4.52 20.44 -11.55
N SER A 98 -4.62 19.82 -10.38
CA SER A 98 -5.05 20.49 -9.15
C SER A 98 -3.91 20.97 -8.25
N GLY A 99 -2.70 20.42 -8.42
CA GLY A 99 -1.59 20.61 -7.50
C GLY A 99 -1.74 19.86 -6.16
N GLU A 100 -2.80 19.07 -5.99
CA GLU A 100 -3.02 18.29 -4.76
C GLU A 100 -1.92 17.23 -4.59
N LYS A 101 -1.41 17.11 -3.37
CA LYS A 101 -0.30 16.21 -3.03
C LYS A 101 -0.83 14.99 -2.31
N GLY A 102 -0.19 13.85 -2.58
CA GLY A 102 -0.64 12.58 -2.06
C GLY A 102 0.31 11.45 -2.41
N TYR A 103 -0.25 10.25 -2.51
CA TYR A 103 0.48 9.06 -2.88
C TYR A 103 -0.30 8.18 -3.85
N VAL A 104 0.40 7.40 -4.65
CA VAL A 104 -0.19 6.32 -5.47
C VAL A 104 0.39 4.99 -5.02
N ILE A 105 -0.44 3.95 -4.95
CA ILE A 105 0.02 2.59 -4.65
C ILE A 105 0.48 1.94 -5.95
N LEU A 106 1.77 1.63 -6.03
CA LEU A 106 2.39 0.96 -7.17
C LEU A 106 2.20 -0.56 -7.07
N SER A 107 2.42 -1.11 -5.89
CA SER A 107 2.18 -2.52 -5.61
C SER A 107 1.68 -2.78 -4.19
N ALA A 108 0.95 -3.88 -4.04
CA ALA A 108 0.48 -4.38 -2.75
C ALA A 108 0.52 -5.91 -2.74
N ASP A 109 1.35 -6.49 -1.89
CA ASP A 109 1.49 -7.92 -1.72
C ASP A 109 0.90 -8.36 -0.38
N PHE A 110 -0.07 -9.26 -0.41
CA PHE A 110 -0.72 -9.79 0.79
C PHE A 110 -0.07 -11.10 1.22
N GLU A 111 -0.28 -11.49 2.47
CA GLU A 111 0.26 -12.76 2.94
C GLU A 111 -0.29 -13.95 2.12
N SER A 112 0.48 -15.02 1.95
CA SER A 112 0.09 -16.16 1.11
C SER A 112 -1.00 -17.07 1.71
N SER A 113 -1.58 -16.70 2.87
CA SER A 113 -2.64 -17.46 3.53
C SER A 113 -3.97 -17.38 2.77
N PHE A 114 -4.96 -18.13 3.23
CA PHE A 114 -6.30 -18.12 2.64
C PHE A 114 -6.89 -16.71 2.58
N PHE A 115 -6.85 -15.96 3.68
CA PHE A 115 -7.38 -14.59 3.72
C PHE A 115 -6.56 -13.63 2.87
N GLY A 116 -5.23 -13.73 2.87
CA GLY A 116 -4.41 -12.88 2.04
C GLY A 116 -4.60 -13.13 0.53
N LYS A 117 -4.92 -14.35 0.10
CA LYS A 117 -5.33 -14.63 -1.30
C LYS A 117 -6.66 -13.99 -1.68
N ILE A 118 -7.63 -13.95 -0.75
CA ILE A 118 -8.89 -13.23 -0.95
C ILE A 118 -8.61 -11.72 -1.11
N MET A 119 -7.81 -11.14 -0.21
CA MET A 119 -7.43 -9.72 -0.28
C MET A 119 -6.65 -9.40 -1.55
N THR A 120 -5.74 -10.28 -2.00
CA THR A 120 -5.03 -10.15 -3.29
C THR A 120 -6.02 -10.07 -4.44
N SER A 121 -7.05 -10.93 -4.45
CA SER A 121 -8.08 -10.95 -5.48
C SER A 121 -8.96 -9.69 -5.43
N GLY A 122 -9.27 -9.19 -4.24
CA GLY A 122 -9.94 -7.91 -4.04
C GLY A 122 -9.13 -6.75 -4.60
N CYS A 123 -7.83 -6.68 -4.26
CA CYS A 123 -6.89 -5.67 -4.74
C CYS A 123 -6.85 -5.60 -6.27
N LYS A 124 -6.71 -6.75 -6.95
CA LYS A 124 -6.66 -6.80 -8.43
C LYS A 124 -7.90 -6.22 -9.11
N ARG A 125 -9.05 -6.22 -8.41
CA ARG A 125 -10.34 -5.78 -8.94
C ARG A 125 -10.64 -4.33 -8.59
N SER A 126 -10.27 -3.89 -7.40
CA SER A 126 -10.63 -2.56 -6.88
C SER A 126 -9.54 -1.51 -7.04
N GLN A 127 -8.26 -1.91 -7.09
CA GLN A 127 -7.14 -0.98 -7.07
C GLN A 127 -6.60 -0.75 -8.48
N LEU A 128 -7.16 0.25 -9.15
CA LEU A 128 -6.72 0.68 -10.49
C LEU A 128 -5.21 0.92 -10.53
N GLY A 129 -4.54 0.24 -11.47
CA GLY A 129 -3.10 0.35 -11.75
C GLY A 129 -2.15 -0.19 -10.68
N THR A 130 -2.67 -0.64 -9.54
CA THR A 130 -1.87 -1.31 -8.52
C THR A 130 -1.59 -2.75 -8.92
N MET A 131 -0.32 -3.15 -8.86
CA MET A 131 0.05 -4.55 -9.03
C MET A 131 -0.11 -5.30 -7.72
N CYS A 132 -0.93 -6.36 -7.72
CA CYS A 132 -1.24 -7.10 -6.51
C CYS A 132 -0.73 -8.53 -6.56
N GLY A 133 -0.01 -8.94 -5.52
CA GLY A 133 0.62 -10.25 -5.43
C GLY A 133 0.54 -10.85 -4.02
N THR A 134 1.35 -11.88 -3.80
CA THR A 134 1.44 -12.56 -2.51
C THR A 134 2.88 -12.68 -2.05
N VAL A 135 3.08 -12.55 -0.74
CA VAL A 135 4.36 -12.74 -0.03
C VAL A 135 4.13 -13.57 1.23
N ALA A 136 5.20 -14.11 1.82
CA ALA A 136 5.15 -14.61 3.19
C ALA A 136 5.80 -13.55 4.09
N VAL A 137 5.02 -13.01 5.03
CA VAL A 137 5.50 -12.00 6.00
C VAL A 137 5.54 -12.65 7.37
N SER A 138 6.60 -12.38 8.13
CA SER A 138 6.74 -12.82 9.51
C SER A 138 7.22 -11.68 10.38
N GLN A 139 6.57 -11.49 11.53
CA GLN A 139 7.04 -10.64 12.61
C GLN A 139 7.46 -11.52 13.79
N THR A 140 8.65 -11.32 14.34
CA THR A 140 9.13 -12.04 15.52
C THR A 140 9.70 -11.06 16.54
N HIS A 141 9.23 -11.15 17.79
CA HIS A 141 9.85 -10.42 18.89
C HIS A 141 11.12 -11.14 19.35
N LYS A 142 12.21 -10.38 19.43
CA LYS A 142 13.53 -10.82 19.87
C LYS A 142 13.97 -9.96 21.05
N ASN A 143 14.96 -10.43 21.80
CA ASN A 143 15.50 -9.69 22.95
C ASN A 143 16.10 -8.32 22.54
N TYR A 144 16.47 -8.16 21.28
CA TYR A 144 17.01 -6.93 20.71
C TYR A 144 15.98 -6.09 19.94
N GLY A 145 14.69 -6.43 19.93
CA GLY A 145 13.67 -5.67 19.21
C GLY A 145 12.75 -6.53 18.34
N THR A 146 12.12 -5.92 17.35
CA THR A 146 11.19 -6.61 16.44
C THR A 146 11.88 -6.93 15.14
N LEU A 147 11.83 -8.20 14.74
CA LEU A 147 12.30 -8.67 13.44
C LEU A 147 11.12 -8.80 12.49
N PHE A 148 11.21 -8.12 11.34
CA PHE A 148 10.34 -8.30 10.18
C PHE A 148 11.11 -9.05 9.09
N SER A 149 10.51 -10.11 8.55
CA SER A 149 11.04 -10.83 7.40
C SER A 149 9.95 -10.98 6.34
N VAL A 150 10.31 -10.71 5.09
CA VAL A 150 9.43 -10.89 3.93
C VAL A 150 10.08 -11.85 2.96
N LYS A 151 9.35 -12.87 2.54
CA LYS A 151 9.77 -13.86 1.55
C LYS A 151 8.85 -13.85 0.33
N GLN A 152 9.44 -13.94 -0.84
CA GLN A 152 8.74 -14.10 -2.12
C GLN A 152 9.34 -15.29 -2.86
N ASP A 153 8.50 -16.19 -3.37
CA ASP A 153 8.93 -17.42 -4.05
C ASP A 153 9.95 -18.24 -3.22
N GLY A 154 9.80 -18.24 -1.88
CA GLY A 154 10.70 -18.91 -0.95
C GLY A 154 12.01 -18.17 -0.64
N ASN A 155 12.33 -17.10 -1.37
CA ASN A 155 13.52 -16.27 -1.14
C ASN A 155 13.19 -15.12 -0.20
N GLU A 156 14.02 -14.90 0.82
CA GLU A 156 13.92 -13.71 1.65
C GLU A 156 14.30 -12.48 0.81
N ILE A 157 13.41 -11.50 0.82
CA ILE A 157 13.53 -10.25 0.08
C ILE A 157 13.60 -9.05 1.02
N LEU A 158 13.16 -9.16 2.28
CA LEU A 158 13.40 -8.12 3.28
C LEU A 158 13.76 -8.78 4.60
N HIS A 159 14.76 -8.22 5.25
CA HIS A 159 15.09 -8.49 6.63
C HIS A 159 15.27 -7.17 7.36
N LEU A 160 14.54 -6.98 8.46
CA LEU A 160 14.62 -5.76 9.27
C LEU A 160 14.48 -6.09 10.76
N ALA A 161 15.58 -6.01 11.50
CA ALA A 161 15.63 -6.02 12.95
C ALA A 161 15.68 -4.59 13.48
N ALA A 162 14.61 -4.17 14.12
CA ALA A 162 14.36 -2.78 14.40
C ALA A 162 13.86 -2.52 15.84
N GLN A 163 14.26 -1.37 16.36
CA GLN A 163 13.81 -0.79 17.62
C GLN A 163 13.21 0.60 17.37
N LEU A 164 12.45 1.10 18.35
CA LEU A 164 11.97 2.48 18.34
C LEU A 164 13.10 3.41 18.81
N GLY A 165 13.36 4.46 18.05
CA GLY A 165 14.18 5.59 18.46
C GLY A 165 13.51 6.93 18.16
N ASN A 166 14.15 8.01 18.58
CA ASN A 166 13.66 9.36 18.32
C ASN A 166 13.84 9.73 16.84
N VAL A 167 12.88 10.46 16.29
CA VAL A 167 12.97 11.00 14.92
C VAL A 167 14.12 11.99 14.81
N SER A 168 15.07 11.71 13.91
CA SER A 168 16.20 12.60 13.60
C SER A 168 15.90 13.63 12.51
N ASN A 169 14.95 13.37 11.61
CA ASN A 169 14.53 14.29 10.54
C ASN A 169 13.03 14.59 10.60
N THR A 170 12.65 15.47 11.54
CA THR A 170 11.26 15.92 11.71
C THR A 170 10.67 16.58 10.45
N PRO A 171 11.41 17.42 9.70
CA PRO A 171 10.89 18.00 8.47
C PRO A 171 10.47 16.97 7.41
N PHE A 172 11.29 15.94 7.16
CA PHE A 172 10.91 14.88 6.22
C PHE A 172 9.73 14.06 6.74
N PHE A 173 9.74 13.71 8.03
CA PHE A 173 8.64 12.97 8.66
C PHE A 173 7.31 13.70 8.48
N ASN A 174 7.26 15.00 8.74
CA ASN A 174 6.06 15.81 8.53
C ASN A 174 5.68 15.89 7.04
N TRP A 175 6.66 16.12 6.17
CA TRP A 175 6.43 16.14 4.72
C TRP A 175 5.77 14.83 4.25
N ALA A 176 6.30 13.67 4.63
CA ALA A 176 5.74 12.38 4.24
C ALA A 176 4.32 12.15 4.80
N ASN A 177 4.07 12.57 6.05
CA ASN A 177 2.77 12.38 6.72
C ASN A 177 1.65 13.27 6.18
N GLU A 178 1.99 14.38 5.54
CA GLU A 178 1.02 15.28 4.91
C GLU A 178 0.48 14.72 3.58
N ARG A 179 1.10 13.68 3.00
CA ARG A 179 0.66 13.06 1.74
C ARG A 179 -0.28 11.89 2.05
N TYR A 180 -1.41 12.23 2.66
CA TYR A 180 -2.42 11.25 3.06
C TYR A 180 -3.48 11.01 1.98
N VAL A 181 -3.53 11.84 0.93
CA VAL A 181 -4.47 11.67 -0.18
C VAL A 181 -3.99 10.54 -1.09
N ARG A 182 -4.81 9.51 -1.24
CA ARG A 182 -4.56 8.42 -2.17
C ARG A 182 -5.07 8.75 -3.56
N PHE A 183 -4.21 8.58 -4.55
CA PHE A 183 -4.57 8.56 -5.96
C PHE A 183 -4.60 7.13 -6.49
N GLN A 184 -5.52 6.86 -7.41
CA GLN A 184 -5.58 5.64 -8.20
C GLN A 184 -5.38 6.01 -9.67
N LEU A 185 -4.26 5.56 -10.23
CA LEU A 185 -3.90 5.78 -11.63
C LEU A 185 -4.21 4.51 -12.42
N SER A 186 -4.92 4.59 -13.53
CA SER A 186 -5.21 3.41 -14.36
C SER A 186 -3.93 2.80 -14.96
N PRO A 187 -3.95 1.50 -15.35
CA PRO A 187 -2.79 0.85 -15.97
C PRO A 187 -2.26 1.56 -17.23
N ASP A 188 -3.16 2.18 -18.01
CA ASP A 188 -2.82 2.97 -19.20
C ASP A 188 -2.41 4.42 -18.90
N LYS A 189 -2.42 4.80 -17.61
CA LYS A 189 -2.03 6.11 -17.07
C LYS A 189 -2.91 7.29 -17.54
N LYS A 190 -4.08 7.00 -18.12
CA LYS A 190 -4.99 8.04 -18.64
C LYS A 190 -6.04 8.48 -17.63
N THR A 191 -6.47 7.57 -16.76
CA THR A 191 -7.51 7.83 -15.76
C THR A 191 -6.87 8.02 -14.40
N LEU A 192 -7.16 9.16 -13.77
CA LEU A 192 -6.78 9.43 -12.38
C LEU A 192 -8.06 9.55 -11.56
N LYS A 193 -8.12 8.81 -10.45
CA LYS A 193 -9.19 8.95 -9.45
C LYS A 193 -8.57 9.34 -8.11
N ARG A 194 -9.19 10.28 -7.43
CA ARG A 194 -8.89 10.60 -6.03
C ARG A 194 -9.63 9.61 -5.14
N GLY A 195 -8.96 9.04 -4.15
CA GLY A 195 -9.57 8.18 -3.13
C GLY A 195 -10.50 8.94 -2.20
N THR A 196 -11.30 8.20 -1.42
CA THR A 196 -12.38 8.74 -0.57
C THR A 196 -11.92 9.07 0.85
N GLN A 197 -10.61 9.10 1.12
CA GLN A 197 -10.09 9.34 2.47
C GLN A 197 -10.53 10.72 3.02
N PRO A 198 -10.93 10.80 4.31
CA PRO A 198 -11.27 12.06 4.96
C PRO A 198 -10.08 13.02 4.93
N SER A 199 -10.35 14.30 4.62
CA SER A 199 -9.35 15.37 4.46
C SER A 199 -8.55 15.75 5.72
N ASN A 200 -8.79 15.08 6.85
CA ASN A 200 -8.24 15.45 8.16
C ASN A 200 -7.61 14.28 8.93
N THR A 201 -7.48 13.09 8.33
CA THR A 201 -6.89 11.93 9.03
C THR A 201 -5.42 11.80 8.67
N LYS A 202 -4.54 12.01 9.65
CA LYS A 202 -3.11 11.72 9.48
C LYS A 202 -2.92 10.22 9.27
N THR A 203 -2.11 9.85 8.28
CA THR A 203 -1.78 8.45 7.98
C THR A 203 -0.86 7.84 9.04
N TRP A 204 -0.17 8.67 9.83
CA TRP A 204 0.82 8.25 10.82
C TRP A 204 0.64 9.01 12.12
N GLU A 205 0.66 8.30 13.25
CA GLU A 205 0.87 8.90 14.56
C GLU A 205 2.02 8.21 15.28
N GLY A 206 2.88 9.02 15.90
CA GLY A 206 4.10 8.58 16.58
C GLY A 206 5.35 9.18 15.97
N ASN A 207 6.20 9.79 16.78
CA ASN A 207 7.46 10.40 16.34
C ASN A 207 8.61 9.41 16.53
N TYR A 208 8.50 8.21 15.92
CA TYR A 208 9.49 7.15 16.08
C TYR A 208 10.20 6.82 14.77
N GLN A 209 11.53 6.85 14.82
CA GLN A 209 12.40 6.35 13.77
C GLN A 209 12.76 4.89 14.06
N VAL A 210 13.00 4.12 13.01
CA VAL A 210 13.64 2.80 13.14
C VAL A 210 15.09 3.02 13.55
N THR A 211 15.45 2.54 14.74
CA THR A 211 16.85 2.32 15.11
C THR A 211 17.21 0.87 14.85
N LEU A 212 18.35 0.63 14.21
CA LEU A 212 18.84 -0.74 14.02
C LEU A 212 19.06 -1.38 15.39
N ALA A 213 18.55 -2.61 15.54
CA ALA A 213 18.65 -3.34 16.78
C ALA A 213 20.12 -3.59 17.17
N LYS A 214 20.59 -2.91 18.23
CA LYS A 214 21.94 -3.13 18.76
C LYS A 214 22.08 -4.60 19.20
N GLY A 215 22.98 -5.33 18.55
CA GLY A 215 23.24 -6.76 18.82
C GLY A 215 22.55 -7.74 17.85
N ALA A 216 21.80 -7.26 16.86
CA ALA A 216 21.39 -8.10 15.74
C ALA A 216 22.57 -8.32 14.77
N ILE A 217 22.72 -9.55 14.28
CA ILE A 217 23.61 -9.88 13.15
C ILE A 217 22.84 -9.49 11.89
N ASP A 218 23.44 -8.67 11.02
CA ASP A 218 22.83 -8.16 9.79
C ASP A 218 21.44 -7.52 10.03
N PRO A 219 21.35 -6.45 10.84
CA PRO A 219 20.09 -5.89 11.32
C PRO A 219 19.17 -5.42 10.19
N ILE A 220 19.68 -5.24 8.97
CA ILE A 220 18.88 -4.88 7.83
C ILE A 220 19.52 -5.34 6.51
N TRP A 221 18.71 -5.90 5.62
CA TRP A 221 19.03 -6.04 4.20
C TRP A 221 17.74 -6.18 3.39
N SER A 222 17.77 -5.78 2.13
CA SER A 222 16.60 -5.85 1.26
C SER A 222 16.97 -6.18 -0.18
N LYS A 223 16.25 -7.15 -0.72
CA LYS A 223 16.05 -7.44 -2.15
C LYS A 223 14.60 -7.18 -2.58
N VAL A 224 13.76 -6.56 -1.74
CA VAL A 224 12.37 -6.17 -2.11
C VAL A 224 12.36 -5.30 -3.34
N PHE A 225 13.43 -4.54 -3.53
CA PHE A 225 13.52 -3.67 -4.67
C PHE A 225 13.81 -4.42 -5.98
N GLN A 226 14.24 -5.68 -5.89
CA GLN A 226 14.34 -6.61 -7.03
C GLN A 226 13.01 -7.30 -7.37
N THR A 227 11.87 -6.87 -6.80
CA THR A 227 10.61 -7.60 -6.93
C THR A 227 10.05 -7.61 -8.36
N LYS A 228 9.59 -8.79 -8.80
CA LYS A 228 8.99 -9.08 -10.10
C LYS A 228 7.72 -8.26 -10.43
N PHE A 229 7.05 -7.73 -9.41
CA PHE A 229 5.65 -7.32 -9.50
C PHE A 229 5.44 -5.83 -9.63
N ALA A 230 6.48 -5.07 -10.00
CA ALA A 230 6.34 -3.66 -10.26
C ALA A 230 6.50 -3.27 -11.76
N GLY A 231 6.41 -4.27 -12.66
CA GLY A 231 6.25 -4.08 -14.12
C GLY A 231 7.44 -3.48 -14.86
N TYR A 232 8.41 -2.95 -14.13
CA TYR A 232 9.70 -2.44 -14.58
C TYR A 232 10.76 -3.09 -13.69
N GLY A 233 11.86 -3.58 -14.26
CA GLY A 233 13.00 -3.99 -13.44
C GLY A 233 13.51 -2.74 -12.72
N TRP A 234 13.46 -2.71 -11.39
CA TRP A 234 13.92 -1.57 -10.60
C TRP A 234 15.44 -1.64 -10.45
N GLY A 235 16.15 -1.80 -11.57
CA GLY A 235 17.59 -2.05 -11.68
C GLY A 235 18.50 -1.08 -10.91
N TYR A 236 17.98 0.09 -10.50
CA TYR A 236 18.68 1.07 -9.68
C TYR A 236 18.57 0.85 -8.16
N LEU A 237 17.54 0.13 -7.72
CA LEU A 237 17.42 -0.35 -6.35
C LEU A 237 17.93 -1.80 -6.21
N ASP A 238 18.27 -2.44 -7.33
CA ASP A 238 18.85 -3.80 -7.40
C ASP A 238 20.34 -3.83 -7.02
N ASP A 239 20.99 -2.67 -6.96
CA ASP A 239 22.37 -2.50 -6.47
C ASP A 239 22.36 -2.53 -4.93
N PRO A 240 23.35 -3.18 -4.27
CA PRO A 240 23.29 -3.36 -2.83
C PRO A 240 23.43 -2.00 -2.14
N LEU A 241 22.29 -1.39 -1.77
CA LEU A 241 22.24 -0.33 -0.78
C LEU A 241 22.54 -1.02 0.57
N PRO A 242 23.72 -0.79 1.17
CA PRO A 242 24.17 -1.61 2.30
C PRO A 242 23.32 -1.38 3.56
N GLU A 243 22.49 -0.34 3.60
CA GLU A 243 21.58 -0.08 4.72
C GLU A 243 20.40 0.84 4.30
N PRO A 244 19.19 0.30 4.10
CA PRO A 244 18.05 1.07 3.62
C PRO A 244 17.59 2.20 4.56
N CYS A 245 18.02 2.18 5.83
CA CYS A 245 17.75 3.23 6.82
C CYS A 245 18.87 4.27 6.99
N SER A 246 20.02 4.13 6.32
CA SER A 246 21.07 5.16 6.29
C SER A 246 21.04 6.01 5.02
N HIS A 247 20.54 5.44 3.91
CA HIS A 247 20.27 6.16 2.66
C HIS A 247 18.78 6.53 2.47
N GLY A 248 17.89 6.02 3.33
CA GLY A 248 16.46 6.28 3.36
C GLY A 248 15.97 6.56 4.77
N TRP A 249 14.85 7.28 4.92
CA TRP A 249 14.28 7.54 6.23
C TRP A 249 13.32 6.41 6.62
N CYS A 250 13.53 5.79 7.77
CA CYS A 250 12.73 4.67 8.26
C CYS A 250 11.91 5.06 9.49
N PHE A 251 10.61 4.84 9.47
CA PHE A 251 9.70 5.21 10.55
C PHE A 251 8.82 4.04 10.98
N PHE A 252 8.48 4.02 12.27
CA PHE A 252 7.45 3.14 12.81
C PHE A 252 6.18 3.96 13.06
N SER A 253 5.03 3.37 12.71
CA SER A 253 3.74 3.76 13.27
C SER A 253 3.19 2.61 14.11
N SER A 254 2.72 2.97 15.31
CA SER A 254 1.99 2.08 16.20
C SER A 254 0.49 2.35 16.16
N LYS A 255 0.00 3.26 15.31
CA LYS A 255 -1.41 3.65 15.28
C LYS A 255 -2.18 2.95 14.16
N ALA A 256 -3.39 2.52 14.52
CA ALA A 256 -4.47 2.18 13.61
C ALA A 256 -4.78 3.33 12.65
N ALA A 257 -4.45 3.17 11.37
CA ALA A 257 -4.87 4.07 10.31
C ALA A 257 -6.09 3.48 9.59
N PHE A 258 -7.10 4.32 9.33
CA PHE A 258 -8.24 3.94 8.50
C PHE A 258 -8.02 4.34 7.05
N VAL A 259 -8.19 3.39 6.13
CA VAL A 259 -8.15 3.64 4.69
C VAL A 259 -9.49 3.25 4.09
N ASP A 260 -10.22 4.25 3.58
CA ASP A 260 -11.44 4.00 2.83
C ASP A 260 -11.11 3.72 1.36
N ASN A 261 -11.59 2.59 0.86
CA ASN A 261 -11.38 2.09 -0.48
C ASN A 261 -12.74 1.86 -1.16
N GLU A 262 -12.96 2.43 -2.34
CA GLU A 262 -14.05 1.95 -3.20
C GLU A 262 -13.65 0.59 -3.78
N ALA A 263 -14.42 -0.45 -3.50
CA ALA A 263 -14.24 -1.78 -4.05
C ALA A 263 -15.51 -2.27 -4.75
N THR A 264 -15.33 -3.02 -5.83
CA THR A 264 -16.38 -3.89 -6.36
C THR A 264 -16.31 -5.20 -5.58
N VAL A 265 -17.22 -5.39 -4.62
CA VAL A 265 -17.31 -6.65 -3.89
C VAL A 265 -17.89 -7.70 -4.82
N LEU A 266 -17.16 -8.80 -5.01
CA LEU A 266 -17.82 -10.03 -5.43
C LEU A 266 -18.65 -10.52 -4.26
N ALA A 267 -19.94 -10.71 -4.50
CA ALA A 267 -20.77 -11.55 -3.64
C ALA A 267 -19.98 -12.83 -3.33
N VAL A 268 -19.81 -13.11 -2.04
CA VAL A 268 -19.28 -14.36 -1.51
C VAL A 268 -20.32 -15.45 -1.83
N ASN A 269 -20.41 -15.86 -3.09
CA ASN A 269 -21.28 -16.95 -3.54
C ASN A 269 -20.47 -18.13 -4.12
N ASP A 270 -19.14 -18.12 -3.96
CA ASP A 270 -18.28 -19.27 -4.27
C ASP A 270 -18.08 -20.20 -3.06
N THR A 271 -19.09 -20.32 -2.19
CA THR A 271 -19.29 -21.60 -1.50
C THR A 271 -19.93 -22.54 -2.51
N GLY A 272 -19.08 -23.10 -3.36
CA GLY A 272 -19.43 -24.22 -4.21
C GLY A 272 -20.07 -25.33 -3.38
N ALA A 273 -21.15 -25.85 -3.95
CA ALA A 273 -21.85 -27.06 -3.54
C ALA A 273 -20.93 -28.28 -3.41
#